data_AF-A0A955NSV9-F1
#
_entry.id   AF-A0A955NSV9-F1
#
_cell.length_a   1.000
_cell.length_b   1.000
_cell.length_c   1.000
_cell.angle_alpha   90.00
_cell.angle_beta   90.00
_cell.angle_gamma   90.00
#
_symmetry.space_group_name_H-M   'P 1'
#
loop_
_entity.id
_entity.type
_entity.pdbx_description
1 polymer ?
#
loop_
_entity_poly.entity_id
_entity_poly.type
_entity_poly.pdbx_seq_one_letter_code
_entity_poly.pdbx_strand_id
1 'polypeptide(L)'
;TEIDDWEGKTYCSVVGFLFLKTRVLGFPIPFHQDFEEVNLRFYVRYKGEEGWRRGVVFIKELVPRFAIAWTARVFYNENYQSLPMGHRLEF
;
A
#
# COMPACT_ATOMS: atom_id res chain seq x y z
N THR A 1 18.55 -5.26 6.81
CA THR A 1 17.15 -5.04 7.22
C THR A 1 16.67 -6.28 7.91
N GLU A 2 15.97 -6.14 9.03
CA GLU A 2 15.42 -7.25 9.82
C GLU A 2 13.96 -6.97 10.16
N ILE A 3 13.22 -8.02 10.54
CA ILE A 3 11.84 -7.89 11.03
C ILE A 3 11.84 -7.05 12.31
N ASP A 4 10.89 -6.11 12.41
CA ASP A 4 10.68 -5.35 13.64
C ASP A 4 9.64 -6.06 14.52
N ASP A 5 10.11 -6.52 15.67
CA ASP A 5 9.28 -7.17 16.67
C ASP A 5 8.97 -6.22 17.82
N TRP A 6 7.73 -6.29 18.32
CA TRP A 6 7.34 -5.65 19.56
C TRP A 6 7.22 -6.71 20.65
N GLU A 7 8.08 -6.63 21.67
CA GLU A 7 8.14 -7.60 22.78
C GLU A 7 8.27 -9.07 22.33
N GLY A 8 9.06 -9.31 21.29
CA GLY A 8 9.26 -10.64 20.72
C GLY A 8 8.09 -11.17 19.90
N LYS A 9 7.11 -10.32 19.57
CA LYS A 9 6.01 -10.64 18.67
C LYS A 9 6.13 -9.87 17.37
N THR A 10 6.12 -10.59 16.26
CA THR A 10 6.03 -10.01 14.92
C THR A 10 4.58 -9.68 14.57
N TYR A 11 4.38 -8.51 13.99
CA TYR A 11 3.05 -8.06 13.55
C TYR A 11 2.97 -7.89 12.04
N CYS A 12 1.81 -8.28 11.50
CA CYS A 12 1.38 -7.93 10.16
C CYS A 12 0.12 -7.06 10.27
N SER A 13 -0.06 -6.14 9.32
CA SER A 13 -1.23 -5.28 9.23
C SER A 13 -1.90 -5.43 7.88
N VAL A 14 -3.24 -5.39 7.92
CA VAL A 14 -4.09 -5.16 6.75
C VAL A 14 -4.66 -3.77 6.93
N VAL A 15 -4.34 -2.86 6.01
CA VAL A 15 -4.76 -1.46 6.11
C VAL A 15 -5.54 -1.08 4.87
N GLY A 16 -6.77 -0.61 5.08
CA GLY A 16 -7.64 -0.11 4.02
C GLY A 16 -7.53 1.41 3.90
N PHE A 17 -7.43 1.90 2.67
CA PHE A 17 -7.47 3.30 2.31
C PHE A 17 -8.59 3.54 1.29
N LEU A 18 -9.27 4.68 1.41
CA LEU A 18 -10.10 5.22 0.36
C LEU A 18 -9.38 6.44 -0.21
N PHE A 19 -8.77 6.25 -1.39
CA PHE A 19 -8.13 7.33 -2.11
C PHE A 19 -9.20 8.14 -2.84
N LEU A 20 -9.09 9.47 -2.73
CA LEU A 20 -10.00 10.42 -3.37
C LEU A 20 -9.18 11.45 -4.15
N LYS A 21 -9.64 11.81 -5.35
CA LYS A 21 -9.04 12.84 -6.21
C LYS A 21 -7.56 12.59 -6.53
N THR A 22 -7.17 11.31 -6.65
CA THR A 22 -5.79 10.91 -6.89
C THR A 22 -5.25 11.51 -8.19
N ARG A 23 -4.02 12.05 -8.12
CA ARG A 23 -3.28 12.61 -9.26
C ARG A 23 -1.94 11.89 -9.37
N VAL A 24 -1.60 11.45 -10.59
CA VAL A 24 -0.30 10.85 -10.90
C VAL A 24 0.49 11.85 -11.71
N LEU A 25 1.71 12.17 -11.28
CA LEU A 25 2.56 13.21 -11.89
C LEU A 25 1.85 14.57 -12.06
N GLY A 26 0.92 14.89 -11.15
CA GLY A 26 0.14 16.13 -11.17
C GLY A 26 -1.13 16.10 -12.02
N PHE A 27 -1.36 15.05 -12.82
CA PHE A 27 -2.54 14.93 -13.68
C PHE A 27 -3.59 13.98 -13.09
N PRO A 28 -4.89 14.35 -13.16
CA PRO A 28 -5.96 13.42 -12.81
C PRO A 28 -6.09 12.35 -13.90
N ILE A 29 -6.21 11.08 -13.49
CA ILE A 29 -6.48 9.99 -14.42
C ILE A 29 -8.01 9.86 -14.55
N PRO A 30 -8.60 10.13 -15.74
CA PRO A 30 -10.04 10.02 -15.92
C PRO A 30 -10.57 8.66 -15.46
N PHE A 31 -11.68 8.68 -14.72
CA PHE A 31 -12.31 7.51 -14.11
C PHE A 31 -11.52 6.78 -13.02
N HIS A 32 -10.29 7.17 -12.67
CA HIS A 32 -9.42 6.43 -11.73
C HIS A 32 -8.92 7.28 -10.55
N GLN A 33 -9.61 8.39 -10.27
CA GLN A 33 -9.24 9.30 -9.20
C GLN A 33 -9.64 8.79 -7.81
N ASP A 34 -10.78 8.09 -7.75
CA ASP A 34 -11.34 7.57 -6.50
C ASP A 34 -11.31 6.05 -6.53
N PHE A 35 -10.66 5.43 -5.54
CA PHE A 35 -10.53 3.98 -5.45
C PHE A 35 -10.13 3.53 -4.04
N GLU A 36 -10.48 2.30 -3.72
CA GLU A 36 -10.06 1.60 -2.51
C GLU A 36 -8.70 0.94 -2.69
N GLU A 37 -7.91 0.90 -1.63
CA GLU A 37 -6.66 0.16 -1.58
C GLU A 37 -6.58 -0.62 -0.28
N VAL A 38 -6.13 -1.87 -0.32
CA VAL A 38 -5.88 -2.68 0.87
C VAL A 38 -4.46 -3.23 0.84
N ASN A 39 -3.68 -2.86 1.84
CA ASN A 39 -2.27 -3.21 1.93
C ASN A 39 -2.05 -4.25 3.01
N LEU A 40 -1.53 -5.42 2.60
CA LEU A 40 -0.99 -6.42 3.50
C LEU A 40 0.51 -6.16 3.65
N ARG A 41 0.93 -5.80 4.87
CA ARG A 41 2.32 -5.40 5.16
C ARG A 41 2.80 -5.90 6.51
N PHE A 42 4.11 -6.03 6.65
CA PHE A 42 4.77 -6.28 7.94
C PHE A 42 5.84 -5.23 8.21
N TYR A 43 6.31 -5.18 9.45
CA TYR A 43 7.23 -4.15 9.92
C TYR A 43 8.68 -4.63 9.86
N VAL A 44 9.55 -3.72 9.46
CA VAL A 44 10.99 -3.97 9.40
C VAL A 44 11.76 -2.81 10.01
N ARG A 45 12.97 -3.09 10.45
CA ARG A 45 13.94 -2.07 10.84
C ARG A 45 15.29 -2.29 10.19
N TYR A 46 16.01 -1.21 10.03
CA TYR A 46 17.35 -1.18 9.46
C TYR A 46 18.25 -0.32 10.32
N LYS A 47 19.46 -0.82 10.61
CA LYS A 47 20.47 -0.08 11.35
C LYS A 47 21.39 0.64 10.36
N GLY A 48 21.23 1.95 10.26
CA GLY A 48 22.13 2.82 9.49
C GLY A 48 23.13 3.55 10.39
N GLU A 49 23.93 4.43 9.78
CA GLU A 49 24.94 5.24 10.49
C GLU A 49 24.32 6.15 11.57
N GLU A 50 23.12 6.67 11.31
CA GLU A 50 22.37 7.53 12.24
C GLU A 50 21.48 6.73 13.24
N GLY A 51 21.59 5.40 13.24
CA GLY A 51 20.82 4.52 14.14
C GLY A 51 19.70 3.74 13.45
N TRP A 52 18.70 3.33 14.24
CA TRP A 52 17.61 2.49 13.78
C TRP A 52 16.56 3.29 13.02
N ARG A 53 16.26 2.86 11.79
CA ARG A 53 15.16 3.35 10.96
C ARG A 53 14.11 2.26 10.83
N ARG A 54 12.83 2.62 10.99
CA ARG A 54 11.70 1.70 10.85
C ARG A 54 11.02 1.89 9.51
N GLY A 55 10.48 0.81 8.97
CA GLY A 55 9.75 0.79 7.72
C GLY A 55 8.73 -0.34 7.68
N VAL A 56 8.08 -0.47 6.53
CA VAL A 56 7.15 -1.57 6.25
C VAL A 56 7.55 -2.22 4.95
N VAL A 57 7.27 -3.51 4.83
CA VAL A 57 7.38 -4.25 3.58
C VAL A 57 5.98 -4.67 3.17
N PHE A 58 5.60 -4.30 1.95
CA PHE A 58 4.33 -4.69 1.35
C PHE A 58 4.45 -6.11 0.80
N ILE A 59 3.68 -7.02 1.40
CA ILE A 59 3.52 -8.38 0.88
C ILE A 59 2.62 -8.33 -0.36
N LYS A 60 1.54 -7.55 -0.26
CA LYS A 60 0.53 -7.44 -1.29
C LYS A 60 -0.26 -6.16 -1.17
N GLU A 61 -0.59 -5.57 -2.31
CA GLU A 61 -1.42 -4.38 -2.40
C GLU A 61 -2.61 -4.69 -3.32
N LEU A 62 -3.81 -4.48 -2.81
CA LEU A 62 -5.06 -4.85 -3.48
C LEU A 62 -5.80 -3.58 -3.91
N VAL A 63 -6.18 -3.52 -5.18
CA VAL A 63 -6.93 -2.39 -5.75
C VAL A 63 -8.09 -2.90 -6.63
N PRO A 64 -9.20 -2.16 -6.76
CA PRO A 64 -10.37 -2.57 -7.55
C PRO A 64 -10.10 -2.56 -9.06
N ARG A 65 -9.18 -1.71 -9.52
CA ARG A 65 -9.04 -1.36 -10.93
C ARG A 65 -7.70 -1.76 -11.51
N PHE A 66 -7.75 -2.58 -12.56
CA PHE A 66 -6.58 -3.07 -13.29
C PHE A 66 -5.68 -1.95 -13.85
N ALA A 67 -6.26 -0.83 -14.29
CA ALA A 67 -5.49 0.30 -14.80
C ALA A 67 -4.59 0.94 -13.72
N ILE A 68 -5.06 1.00 -12.47
CA ILE A 68 -4.27 1.50 -11.34
C ILE A 68 -3.15 0.52 -11.01
N ALA A 69 -3.44 -0.79 -10.98
CA ALA A 69 -2.43 -1.82 -10.80
C ALA A 69 -1.38 -1.81 -11.93
N TRP A 70 -1.77 -1.49 -13.17
CA TRP A 70 -0.84 -1.40 -14.30
C TRP A 70 0.05 -0.17 -14.20
N THR A 71 -0.50 1.01 -13.90
CA THR A 71 0.29 2.22 -13.62
C THR A 71 1.24 1.99 -12.45
N ALA A 72 0.76 1.43 -11.34
CA ALA A 72 1.57 1.15 -10.17
C ALA A 72 2.68 0.13 -10.45
N ARG A 73 2.41 -0.96 -11.19
CA ARG A 73 3.44 -1.93 -11.59
C ARG A 73 4.50 -1.33 -12.51
N VAL A 74 4.12 -0.45 -13.43
CA VAL A 74 5.06 0.20 -14.36
C VAL A 74 5.95 1.22 -13.65
N PHE A 75 5.44 1.95 -12.65
CA PHE A 75 6.19 3.01 -11.97
C PHE A 75 6.85 2.60 -10.64
N TYR A 76 6.28 1.64 -9.91
CA TYR A 76 6.68 1.29 -8.54
C TYR A 76 7.20 -0.16 -8.38
N ASN A 77 7.03 -1.03 -9.39
CA ASN A 77 7.49 -2.44 -9.38
C ASN A 77 7.04 -3.26 -8.14
N GLU A 78 5.89 -2.91 -7.58
CA GLU A 78 5.33 -3.49 -6.36
C GLU A 78 4.29 -4.59 -6.68
N ASN A 79 3.98 -5.45 -5.70
CA ASN A 79 3.11 -6.63 -5.84
C ASN A 79 1.61 -6.27 -5.82
N TYR A 80 1.21 -5.40 -6.75
CA TYR A 80 -0.19 -5.02 -6.92
C TYR A 80 -1.01 -6.15 -7.56
N GLN A 81 -2.14 -6.47 -6.95
CA GLN A 81 -3.13 -7.39 -7.49
C GLN A 81 -4.50 -6.71 -7.59
N SER A 82 -5.13 -6.79 -8.77
CA SER A 82 -6.51 -6.33 -8.96
C SER A 82 -7.48 -7.39 -8.42
N LEU A 83 -8.42 -6.99 -7.57
CA LEU A 83 -9.51 -7.84 -7.07
C LEU A 83 -10.83 -7.05 -7.08
N PRO A 84 -12.00 -7.71 -7.27
CA PRO A 84 -13.28 -7.05 -7.06
C PRO A 84 -13.41 -6.59 -5.61
N MET A 85 -13.43 -5.29 -5.39
CA MET A 85 -13.56 -4.67 -4.07
C MET A 85 -14.36 -3.36 -4.18
N GLY A 86 -14.93 -2.94 -3.06
CA GLY A 86 -15.73 -1.72 -2.94
C GLY A 86 -15.83 -1.29 -1.49
N HIS A 87 -16.26 -0.05 -1.25
CA HIS A 87 -16.54 0.47 0.09
C HIS A 87 -18.02 0.78 0.31
N ARG A 88 -18.42 0.82 1.59
CA ARG A 88 -19.70 1.35 2.03
C ARG A 88 -19.44 2.30 3.20
N LEU A 89 -19.99 3.51 3.12
CA LEU A 89 -20.00 4.44 4.24
C LEU A 89 -21.27 4.21 5.04
N GLU A 90 -21.12 4.01 6.34
CA GLU A 90 -22.23 3.98 7.29
C GLU A 90 -22.21 5.31 8.05
N PHE A 91 -23.34 6.01 8.06
CA PHE A 91 -23.54 7.30 8.72
C PHE A 91 -24.52 7.16 9.88
#